data_AF-A0A7S0WJJ0-F1
#
_entry.id   AF-A0A7S0WJJ0-F1
#
_cell.length_a   1.000
_cell.length_b   1.000
_cell.length_c   1.000
_cell.angle_alpha   90.00
_cell.angle_beta   90.00
_cell.angle_gamma   90.00
#
_symmetry.space_group_name_H-M   'P 1'
#
loop_
_entity.id
_entity.type
_entity.pdbx_description
1 polymer ?
#
loop_
_entity_poly.entity_id
_entity_poly.type
_entity_poly.pdbx_seq_one_letter_code
_entity_poly.pdbx_strand_id
1 'polypeptide(L)'
;STGTPPTQKMGRTHHGVRRALLKCYYDFQSRRCNCTCLCLVVLPLPLVFAFFRGAKLVASMILTGCGASHYGFICAAHCHPYALPLVKSHVSPNPATCGKLSTMAAGYCLCNDNDTTTLIAAPKGCGTKPVNCERACAGNPIVGQKPLDCVPRPRPECKDTTSHKNIIKPSKTMINLARAFSKSRGTDLGVSLPAGTRRDLLKDFVMYDRRMSHVDVDIVKRRIEKFKREAPKYPGGGFEPGGVTGVDTPAFSGRGIVIVGGSAPKYATSYWVVLHAIRRAKSKLPIQLWFPVGETPDCVRIAELERMGVNIVSFADFPGKMNNRFMYKLVAMIFSSFEEVLLLDSDNIPLRDPTELFESEQYVSTGSLLWMDFWRGSSAPDCQTILGNATALRHTHESGQMLVKKSRTWDALALTFFMNSHSEFFYPLTVNYMGLGDKEIFSTALLHLGLPYGLVPHGPDHVGVRTNMAVVMGNTMLQHSPDGSPMFMHTNLGKPTGWVPASESTYVRRWQVSLERGTDFPAALAEATGVEDFEMWYYRLILNRRCFFDDRPAKHWYHKLAHGPFLEGFHIMDHYNVNTDLRAFQALIRQGYSVG
;
A
#
# COMPACT_ATOMS: atom_id res chain seq x y z
N SER A 1 11.85 -34.06 72.55
CA SER A 1 10.74 -35.00 72.36
C SER A 1 10.12 -34.76 70.99
N THR A 2 10.12 -35.82 70.17
CA THR A 2 9.18 -36.16 69.07
C THR A 2 8.97 -35.22 67.87
N GLY A 3 9.39 -35.69 66.68
CA GLY A 3 8.45 -35.97 65.58
C GLY A 3 8.36 -35.01 64.37
N THR A 4 9.00 -35.40 63.26
CA THR A 4 8.78 -35.07 61.82
C THR A 4 7.36 -35.47 61.30
N PRO A 5 6.93 -35.19 60.03
CA PRO A 5 7.12 -34.07 59.07
C PRO A 5 5.77 -33.67 58.33
N PRO A 6 5.70 -33.26 57.04
CA PRO A 6 5.23 -31.94 56.59
C PRO A 6 3.90 -31.93 55.80
N THR A 7 3.31 -30.75 55.57
CA THR A 7 2.28 -30.58 54.53
C THR A 7 2.75 -29.66 53.40
N GLN A 8 2.88 -30.26 52.22
CA GLN A 8 2.99 -29.60 50.92
C GLN A 8 1.78 -28.68 50.68
N LYS A 9 2.01 -27.51 50.05
CA LYS A 9 1.21 -27.13 48.88
C LYS A 9 2.02 -26.30 47.90
N MET A 10 2.03 -26.83 46.67
CA MET A 10 2.68 -26.39 45.45
C MET A 10 2.45 -24.91 45.10
N GLY A 11 3.53 -24.26 44.66
CA GLY A 11 3.42 -23.22 43.65
C GLY A 11 3.03 -23.81 42.31
N ARG A 12 2.14 -23.13 41.57
CA ARG A 12 1.94 -23.30 40.13
C ARG A 12 1.36 -22.03 39.48
N THR A 13 2.22 -21.39 38.69
CA THR A 13 1.98 -20.83 37.35
C THR A 13 0.94 -19.72 37.15
N HIS A 14 1.44 -18.48 37.09
CA HIS A 14 0.80 -17.30 36.46
C HIS A 14 0.80 -17.34 34.90
N HIS A 15 0.85 -18.53 34.28
CA HIS A 15 0.95 -18.69 32.82
C HIS A 15 -0.34 -19.19 32.14
N GLY A 16 -1.41 -19.44 32.90
CA GLY A 16 -2.70 -19.92 32.37
C GLY A 16 -3.67 -18.83 31.92
N VAL A 17 -3.64 -17.65 32.53
CA VAL A 17 -4.71 -16.64 32.36
C VAL A 17 -4.54 -15.79 31.08
N ARG A 18 -3.30 -15.55 30.62
CA ARG A 18 -3.05 -14.88 29.32
C ARG A 18 -3.33 -15.78 28.10
N ARG A 19 -3.34 -17.12 28.26
CA ARG A 19 -3.62 -18.07 27.17
C ARG A 19 -5.11 -18.24 26.85
N ALA A 20 -6.00 -18.02 27.83
CA ALA A 20 -7.44 -18.19 27.63
C ALA A 20 -8.08 -17.00 26.88
N LEU A 21 -7.59 -15.77 27.09
CA LEU A 21 -8.16 -14.57 26.47
C LEU A 21 -7.78 -14.40 24.98
N LEU A 22 -6.59 -14.87 24.55
CA LEU A 22 -6.21 -14.81 23.13
C LEU A 22 -6.85 -15.91 22.27
N LYS A 23 -7.15 -17.08 22.84
CA LYS A 23 -7.67 -18.22 22.07
C LYS A 23 -9.13 -18.05 21.64
N CYS A 24 -9.94 -17.29 22.39
CA CYS A 24 -11.31 -16.94 21.98
C CYS A 24 -11.38 -15.81 20.94
N TYR A 25 -10.26 -15.17 20.56
CA TYR A 25 -10.27 -14.02 19.64
C TYR A 25 -10.18 -14.42 18.15
N TYR A 26 -9.69 -15.62 17.80
CA TYR A 26 -9.31 -15.93 16.41
C TYR A 26 -9.98 -17.15 15.75
N ASP A 27 -10.82 -17.92 16.44
CA ASP A 27 -11.50 -19.10 15.85
C ASP A 27 -12.52 -18.77 14.72
N PHE A 28 -12.69 -17.50 14.35
CA PHE A 28 -13.61 -17.08 13.28
C PHE A 28 -12.95 -16.61 11.97
N GLN A 29 -11.62 -16.54 11.88
CA GLN A 29 -10.94 -16.05 10.66
C GLN A 29 -10.60 -17.15 9.62
N SER A 30 -10.88 -18.43 9.87
CA SER A 30 -10.51 -19.52 8.95
C SER A 30 -11.62 -19.98 7.99
N ARG A 31 -12.83 -19.41 8.02
CA ARG A 31 -13.86 -19.71 7.01
C ARG A 31 -13.62 -18.91 5.74
N ARG A 32 -12.69 -19.39 4.92
CA ARG A 32 -12.72 -19.15 3.47
C ARG A 32 -14.12 -19.53 2.96
N CYS A 33 -14.72 -18.67 2.14
CA CYS A 33 -15.85 -19.06 1.28
C CYS A 33 -15.38 -20.18 0.33
N ASN A 34 -15.46 -21.42 0.79
CA ASN A 34 -15.41 -22.59 -0.09
C ASN A 34 -16.82 -22.82 -0.63
N CYS A 35 -17.06 -22.34 -1.85
CA CYS A 35 -18.03 -22.98 -2.73
C CYS A 35 -17.46 -24.35 -3.16
N THR A 36 -18.36 -25.30 -3.45
CA THR A 36 -18.15 -26.65 -4.00
C THR A 36 -17.67 -27.75 -3.04
N CYS A 37 -18.65 -28.47 -2.49
CA CYS A 37 -18.65 -29.93 -2.43
C CYS A 37 -20.12 -30.38 -2.38
N LEU A 38 -20.71 -30.71 -3.53
CA LEU A 38 -21.97 -31.44 -3.59
C LEU A 38 -21.62 -32.87 -4.00
N CYS A 39 -21.89 -33.83 -3.11
CA CYS A 39 -21.79 -35.25 -3.39
C CYS A 39 -22.75 -35.61 -4.54
N LEU A 40 -22.20 -36.16 -5.61
CA LEU A 40 -22.96 -36.89 -6.64
C LEU A 40 -23.40 -38.23 -6.06
N VAL A 41 -24.69 -38.37 -5.79
CA VAL A 41 -25.35 -39.68 -5.73
C VAL A 41 -25.77 -40.03 -7.16
N VAL A 42 -25.22 -41.12 -7.66
CA VAL A 42 -25.51 -41.70 -8.98
C VAL A 42 -26.80 -42.50 -8.92
N LEU A 43 -27.80 -42.14 -9.72
CA LEU A 43 -28.85 -43.04 -10.24
C LEU A 43 -29.24 -42.63 -11.68
N PRO A 44 -29.71 -43.55 -12.54
CA PRO A 44 -29.49 -43.48 -13.99
C PRO A 44 -30.67 -42.92 -14.84
N LEU A 45 -30.31 -42.22 -15.94
CA LEU A 45 -30.84 -42.10 -17.34
C LEU A 45 -32.33 -42.42 -17.68
N PRO A 46 -32.91 -41.98 -18.84
CA PRO A 46 -32.67 -40.84 -19.76
C PRO A 46 -33.97 -40.17 -20.35
N LEU A 47 -33.82 -39.32 -21.40
CA LEU A 47 -34.78 -38.77 -22.40
C LEU A 47 -35.23 -37.30 -22.16
N VAL A 48 -34.67 -36.28 -22.84
CA VAL A 48 -34.70 -35.88 -24.27
C VAL A 48 -35.75 -34.77 -24.55
N PHE A 49 -35.22 -33.61 -24.93
CA PHE A 49 -35.73 -32.59 -25.86
C PHE A 49 -37.25 -32.31 -25.93
N ALA A 50 -37.65 -31.10 -25.52
CA ALA A 50 -38.39 -30.12 -26.34
C ALA A 50 -38.69 -28.85 -25.52
N PHE A 51 -38.91 -27.72 -26.21
CA PHE A 51 -39.33 -26.40 -25.69
C PHE A 51 -38.24 -25.38 -25.34
N PHE A 52 -37.31 -25.16 -26.27
CA PHE A 52 -36.81 -23.81 -26.55
C PHE A 52 -37.73 -23.13 -27.58
N ARG A 53 -38.58 -22.20 -27.14
CA ARG A 53 -39.09 -21.00 -27.86
C ARG A 53 -40.28 -20.44 -27.08
N GLY A 54 -40.01 -19.61 -26.07
CA GLY A 54 -41.06 -18.96 -25.27
C GLY A 54 -40.56 -18.11 -24.10
N ALA A 55 -39.31 -18.27 -23.64
CA ALA A 55 -38.80 -17.59 -22.45
C ALA A 55 -37.99 -16.30 -22.72
N LYS A 56 -38.26 -15.58 -23.82
CA LYS A 56 -37.69 -14.24 -24.07
C LYS A 56 -38.63 -13.08 -23.69
N LEU A 57 -39.78 -13.36 -23.09
CA LEU A 57 -40.73 -12.33 -22.62
C LEU A 57 -41.07 -12.40 -21.11
N VAL A 58 -40.35 -13.20 -20.31
CA VAL A 58 -40.58 -13.32 -18.86
C VAL A 58 -39.28 -13.15 -18.07
N ALA A 59 -38.50 -12.11 -18.41
CA ALA A 59 -37.38 -11.63 -17.60
C ALA A 59 -37.58 -10.16 -17.15
N SER A 60 -38.83 -9.68 -17.16
CA SER A 60 -39.20 -8.34 -16.67
C SER A 60 -40.18 -8.37 -15.49
N MET A 61 -40.55 -9.54 -14.98
CA MET A 61 -41.45 -9.65 -13.83
C MET A 61 -41.05 -10.87 -13.00
N ILE A 62 -40.16 -10.67 -12.02
CA ILE A 62 -40.10 -11.31 -10.69
C ILE A 62 -39.06 -10.49 -9.90
N LEU A 63 -39.54 -9.42 -9.24
CA LEU A 63 -38.83 -8.71 -8.17
C LEU A 63 -39.84 -7.98 -7.27
N THR A 64 -41.02 -8.59 -7.06
CA THR A 64 -41.98 -8.14 -6.05
C THR A 64 -41.69 -8.90 -4.76
N GLY A 65 -40.86 -8.33 -3.89
CA GLY A 65 -40.54 -8.94 -2.60
C GLY A 65 -39.44 -8.27 -1.79
N CYS A 66 -38.69 -7.33 -2.38
CA CYS A 66 -37.76 -6.48 -1.64
C CYS A 66 -38.50 -5.17 -1.32
N GLY A 67 -38.49 -4.69 -0.07
CA GLY A 67 -39.01 -3.35 0.27
C GLY A 67 -38.20 -2.22 -0.39
N ALA A 68 -37.97 -1.09 0.29
CA ALA A 68 -37.22 0.04 -0.27
C ALA A 68 -35.73 -0.23 -0.63
N SER A 69 -35.22 -1.42 -0.31
CA SER A 69 -33.85 -1.85 -0.61
C SER A 69 -33.88 -3.01 -1.60
N HIS A 70 -33.52 -2.78 -2.87
CA HIS A 70 -33.53 -3.81 -3.93
C HIS A 70 -32.38 -4.82 -3.83
N TYR A 71 -31.27 -4.48 -3.16
CA TYR A 71 -30.06 -5.32 -3.14
C TYR A 71 -29.56 -5.67 -1.73
N GLY A 72 -30.06 -5.00 -0.68
CA GLY A 72 -29.67 -5.28 0.70
C GLY A 72 -28.34 -4.65 1.09
N PHE A 73 -27.64 -5.25 2.06
CA PHE A 73 -26.36 -4.73 2.54
C PHE A 73 -25.19 -5.28 1.72
N ILE A 74 -24.34 -4.39 1.22
CA ILE A 74 -23.11 -4.74 0.52
C ILE A 74 -21.91 -4.57 1.45
N CYS A 75 -21.27 -5.69 1.79
CA CYS A 75 -20.05 -5.68 2.60
C CYS A 75 -18.89 -5.05 1.80
N ALA A 76 -18.13 -4.18 2.46
CA ALA A 76 -16.81 -3.79 1.97
C ALA A 76 -15.87 -5.00 2.00
N ALA A 77 -14.89 -5.02 1.10
CA ALA A 77 -14.08 -6.22 0.85
C ALA A 77 -13.31 -6.69 2.10
N HIS A 78 -12.87 -5.77 2.97
CA HIS A 78 -12.03 -6.08 4.12
C HIS A 78 -12.31 -5.12 5.28
N CYS A 79 -12.53 -5.67 6.47
CA CYS A 79 -12.33 -4.92 7.71
C CYS A 79 -10.89 -5.11 8.18
N HIS A 80 -10.15 -4.01 8.32
CA HIS A 80 -8.86 -4.09 8.98
C HIS A 80 -9.09 -4.61 10.42
N PRO A 81 -8.30 -5.56 10.93
CA PRO A 81 -8.44 -6.04 12.31
C PRO A 81 -8.45 -4.93 13.39
N TYR A 82 -7.95 -3.73 13.06
CA TYR A 82 -7.85 -2.54 13.92
C TYR A 82 -9.05 -1.59 13.81
N ALA A 83 -10.01 -1.90 12.96
CA ALA A 83 -11.26 -1.17 12.85
C ALA A 83 -12.41 -1.88 13.61
N LEU A 84 -12.12 -2.92 14.40
CA LEU A 84 -13.12 -3.64 15.20
C LEU A 84 -13.40 -2.90 16.52
N PRO A 85 -14.64 -2.87 17.01
CA PRO A 85 -15.03 -2.09 18.17
C PRO A 85 -14.68 -2.82 19.46
N LEU A 86 -14.47 -2.06 20.55
CA LEU A 86 -14.24 -2.57 21.92
C LEU A 86 -15.44 -3.40 22.47
N VAL A 87 -16.63 -3.32 21.88
CA VAL A 87 -17.83 -4.00 22.37
C VAL A 87 -18.19 -5.20 21.48
N LYS A 88 -17.91 -6.40 21.98
CA LYS A 88 -18.32 -7.68 21.40
C LYS A 88 -19.78 -8.02 21.78
N SER A 89 -20.76 -7.26 21.32
CA SER A 89 -22.14 -7.75 21.28
C SER A 89 -22.41 -8.38 19.91
N HIS A 90 -22.45 -9.71 19.88
CA HIS A 90 -22.74 -10.47 18.67
C HIS A 90 -24.23 -10.34 18.32
N VAL A 91 -24.52 -9.73 17.18
CA VAL A 91 -25.74 -10.00 16.43
C VAL A 91 -25.29 -10.39 15.02
N SER A 92 -25.56 -11.64 14.63
CA SER A 92 -25.29 -12.14 13.28
C SER A 92 -26.60 -12.33 12.55
N PRO A 93 -26.91 -11.49 11.56
CA PRO A 93 -27.76 -11.88 10.45
C PRO A 93 -26.89 -11.96 9.19
N ASN A 94 -26.94 -13.10 8.51
CA ASN A 94 -26.35 -13.29 7.20
C ASN A 94 -27.46 -13.08 6.16
N PRO A 95 -27.50 -11.97 5.39
CA PRO A 95 -28.48 -11.83 4.32
C PRO A 95 -27.80 -12.06 2.98
N ALA A 96 -28.13 -13.18 2.36
CA ALA A 96 -28.00 -13.35 0.91
C ALA A 96 -29.25 -12.83 0.16
N THR A 97 -30.18 -12.18 0.85
CA THR A 97 -31.49 -11.75 0.34
C THR A 97 -31.86 -10.35 0.86
N CYS A 98 -32.71 -9.65 0.10
CA CYS A 98 -33.32 -8.39 0.51
C CYS A 98 -33.94 -8.45 1.93
N GLY A 99 -33.96 -7.30 2.62
CA GLY A 99 -34.82 -7.10 3.79
C GLY A 99 -34.27 -7.37 5.19
N LYS A 100 -32.94 -7.50 5.40
CA LYS A 100 -32.40 -7.82 6.74
C LYS A 100 -31.41 -6.79 7.30
N LEU A 101 -31.24 -6.87 8.63
CA LEU A 101 -30.16 -6.22 9.37
C LEU A 101 -28.80 -6.61 8.81
N SER A 102 -27.90 -5.62 8.67
CA SER A 102 -26.51 -5.84 8.26
C SER A 102 -25.73 -6.63 9.32
N THR A 103 -24.56 -7.14 8.94
CA THR A 103 -23.56 -7.59 9.90
C THR A 103 -22.87 -6.40 10.60
N MET A 104 -21.90 -6.68 11.47
CA MET A 104 -20.96 -5.69 12.04
C MET A 104 -19.81 -5.32 11.07
N ALA A 105 -19.80 -5.86 9.85
CA ALA A 105 -18.79 -5.52 8.85
C ALA A 105 -18.99 -4.08 8.34
N ALA A 106 -17.92 -3.50 7.80
CA ALA A 106 -18.03 -2.29 7.01
C ALA A 106 -18.85 -2.55 5.75
N GLY A 107 -19.61 -1.56 5.33
CA GLY A 107 -20.40 -1.62 4.10
C GLY A 107 -21.46 -0.54 4.05
N TYR A 108 -22.41 -0.69 3.13
CA TYR A 108 -23.53 0.22 2.93
C TYR A 108 -24.75 -0.57 2.48
N CYS A 109 -25.93 0.02 2.64
CA CYS A 109 -27.16 -0.50 2.04
C CYS A 109 -27.24 -0.05 0.59
N LEU A 110 -27.35 -1.00 -0.34
CA LEU A 110 -27.59 -0.72 -1.74
C LEU A 110 -29.09 -0.70 -2.01
N CYS A 111 -29.62 0.52 -2.14
CA CYS A 111 -31.04 0.78 -2.28
C CYS A 111 -31.50 0.51 -3.71
N ASN A 112 -30.78 1.03 -4.70
CA ASN A 112 -31.05 0.82 -6.12
C ASN A 112 -29.78 1.04 -6.96
N ASP A 113 -29.65 0.36 -8.09
CA ASP A 113 -28.55 0.54 -9.04
C ASP A 113 -29.03 0.35 -10.47
N ASN A 114 -28.89 1.39 -11.30
CA ASN A 114 -29.23 1.36 -12.71
C ASN A 114 -28.11 1.97 -13.55
N ASP A 115 -28.30 2.09 -14.87
CA ASP A 115 -27.25 2.52 -15.79
C ASP A 115 -26.74 3.95 -15.55
N THR A 116 -27.54 4.83 -14.93
CA THR A 116 -27.23 6.26 -14.78
C THR A 116 -27.00 6.69 -13.32
N THR A 117 -27.51 5.91 -12.36
CA THR A 117 -27.53 6.31 -10.96
C THR A 117 -27.28 5.11 -10.05
N THR A 118 -26.72 5.39 -8.88
CA THR A 118 -26.73 4.44 -7.80
C THR A 118 -27.12 5.07 -6.47
N LEU A 119 -28.05 4.42 -5.78
CA LEU A 119 -28.66 4.88 -4.55
C LEU A 119 -28.19 4.00 -3.40
N ILE A 120 -27.60 4.62 -2.38
CA ILE A 120 -27.12 3.92 -1.19
C ILE A 120 -27.57 4.61 0.08
N ALA A 121 -27.62 3.87 1.17
CA ALA A 121 -27.91 4.40 2.49
C ALA A 121 -26.98 3.79 3.55
N ALA A 122 -26.89 4.46 4.69
CA ALA A 122 -26.18 3.99 5.88
C ALA A 122 -24.76 3.43 5.60
N PRO A 123 -23.86 4.20 4.95
CA PRO A 123 -22.45 3.80 4.89
C PRO A 123 -21.90 3.73 6.30
N LYS A 124 -21.30 2.60 6.66
CA LYS A 124 -20.84 2.34 8.02
C LYS A 124 -19.52 1.57 8.05
N GLY A 125 -18.64 1.97 8.95
CA GLY A 125 -17.34 1.34 9.14
C GLY A 125 -17.40 0.03 9.88
N CYS A 126 -16.24 -0.61 10.01
CA CYS A 126 -16.11 -1.83 10.78
C CYS A 126 -16.53 -1.57 12.23
N GLY A 127 -17.21 -2.54 12.84
CA GLY A 127 -17.60 -2.44 14.24
C GLY A 127 -18.79 -1.54 14.55
N THR A 128 -19.38 -0.91 13.54
CA THR A 128 -20.60 -0.13 13.70
C THR A 128 -21.81 -1.04 13.92
N LYS A 129 -22.84 -0.55 14.62
CA LYS A 129 -24.08 -1.30 14.89
C LYS A 129 -24.77 -1.78 13.60
N PRO A 130 -25.47 -2.92 13.61
CA PRO A 130 -26.25 -3.40 12.47
C PRO A 130 -27.26 -2.35 12.00
N VAL A 131 -27.45 -2.22 10.69
CA VAL A 131 -28.43 -1.32 10.08
C VAL A 131 -29.50 -2.12 9.33
N ASN A 132 -30.76 -1.70 9.39
CA ASN A 132 -31.82 -2.28 8.57
C ASN A 132 -31.86 -1.54 7.22
N CYS A 133 -31.54 -2.23 6.13
CA CYS A 133 -31.45 -1.59 4.82
C CYS A 133 -32.78 -1.14 4.25
N GLU A 134 -33.90 -1.80 4.54
CA GLU A 134 -35.22 -1.32 4.10
C GLU A 134 -35.54 0.01 4.75
N ARG A 135 -35.36 0.11 6.07
CA ARG A 135 -35.57 1.37 6.79
C ARG A 135 -34.60 2.46 6.35
N ALA A 136 -33.33 2.11 6.15
CA ALA A 136 -32.31 3.06 5.72
C ALA A 136 -32.60 3.61 4.31
N CYS A 137 -33.00 2.74 3.39
CA CYS A 137 -33.32 3.12 2.02
C CYS A 137 -34.69 3.81 1.87
N ALA A 138 -35.64 3.55 2.78
CA ALA A 138 -36.91 4.26 2.84
C ALA A 138 -36.80 5.68 3.43
N GLY A 139 -35.69 5.98 4.11
CA GLY A 139 -35.39 7.32 4.62
C GLY A 139 -34.86 8.22 3.50
N ASN A 140 -33.61 8.66 3.63
CA ASN A 140 -32.97 9.55 2.67
C ASN A 140 -31.71 8.88 2.10
N PRO A 141 -31.82 8.04 1.06
CA PRO A 141 -30.66 7.46 0.40
C PRO A 141 -29.86 8.54 -0.33
N ILE A 142 -28.54 8.39 -0.34
CA ILE A 142 -27.61 9.19 -1.15
C ILE A 142 -27.75 8.72 -2.59
N VAL A 143 -28.07 9.65 -3.49
CA VAL A 143 -28.22 9.40 -4.92
C VAL A 143 -26.95 9.88 -5.63
N GLY A 144 -26.08 8.98 -6.08
CA GLY A 144 -24.92 9.34 -6.89
C GLY A 144 -25.17 9.07 -8.36
N GLN A 145 -25.00 10.09 -9.20
CA GLN A 145 -25.02 9.94 -10.66
C GLN A 145 -23.72 9.30 -11.14
N LYS A 146 -23.81 8.34 -12.05
CA LYS A 146 -22.63 7.71 -12.68
C LYS A 146 -22.08 8.67 -13.74
N PRO A 147 -20.75 8.87 -13.83
CA PRO A 147 -20.20 9.65 -14.91
C PRO A 147 -20.41 8.94 -16.25
N LEU A 148 -20.58 9.73 -17.31
CA LEU A 148 -20.80 9.26 -18.67
C LEU A 148 -19.72 8.25 -19.11
N ASP A 149 -20.12 7.38 -20.03
CA ASP A 149 -19.20 6.44 -20.64
C ASP A 149 -18.10 7.15 -21.43
N CYS A 150 -16.93 6.52 -21.45
CA CYS A 150 -15.78 7.07 -22.11
C CYS A 150 -15.91 6.95 -23.62
N VAL A 151 -15.78 8.09 -24.31
CA VAL A 151 -15.72 8.13 -25.77
C VAL A 151 -14.27 7.90 -26.21
N PRO A 152 -13.96 6.82 -26.96
CA PRO A 152 -12.62 6.60 -27.48
C PRO A 152 -12.18 7.77 -28.36
N ARG A 153 -11.01 8.32 -28.08
CA ARG A 153 -10.41 9.38 -28.92
C ARG A 153 -9.31 8.76 -29.76
N PRO A 154 -9.54 8.49 -31.06
CA PRO A 154 -8.49 7.96 -31.92
C PRO A 154 -7.34 8.98 -32.00
N ARG A 155 -6.11 8.48 -31.94
CA ARG A 155 -4.89 9.28 -32.12
C ARG A 155 -4.23 8.84 -33.43
N PRO A 156 -4.07 9.74 -34.42
CA PRO A 156 -3.42 9.41 -35.69
C PRO A 156 -2.02 8.82 -35.51
N GLU A 157 -1.30 9.25 -34.47
CA GLU A 157 0.03 8.76 -34.08
C GLU A 157 0.04 7.32 -33.53
N CYS A 158 -1.14 6.73 -33.24
CA CYS A 158 -1.30 5.40 -32.66
C CYS A 158 -1.83 4.34 -33.64
N LYS A 159 -1.65 4.55 -34.94
CA LYS A 159 -2.08 3.60 -35.99
C LYS A 159 -1.17 2.39 -36.14
N ASP A 160 0.07 2.47 -35.65
CA ASP A 160 1.08 1.39 -35.76
C ASP A 160 1.46 0.90 -34.35
N THR A 161 1.20 -0.37 -34.06
CA THR A 161 1.01 -0.89 -32.70
C THR A 161 2.22 -1.61 -32.11
N THR A 162 3.43 -1.44 -32.65
CA THR A 162 4.58 -2.27 -32.24
C THR A 162 5.54 -1.59 -31.26
N SER A 163 5.63 -0.25 -31.21
CA SER A 163 6.36 0.49 -30.16
C SER A 163 6.09 1.99 -30.21
N HIS A 164 6.15 2.67 -29.05
CA HIS A 164 6.04 4.14 -28.95
C HIS A 164 7.38 4.73 -28.48
N LYS A 165 7.84 5.83 -29.08
CA LYS A 165 9.16 6.46 -28.81
C LYS A 165 9.40 6.83 -27.34
N ASN A 166 8.34 7.06 -26.58
CA ASN A 166 8.37 7.40 -25.16
C ASN A 166 8.64 6.19 -24.23
N ILE A 167 8.66 4.97 -24.79
CA ILE A 167 9.15 3.78 -24.09
C ILE A 167 10.68 3.75 -24.22
N ILE A 168 11.37 4.12 -23.14
CA ILE A 168 12.83 4.17 -23.10
C ILE A 168 13.38 2.75 -22.91
N LYS A 169 14.29 2.38 -23.81
CA LYS A 169 15.12 1.18 -23.64
C LYS A 169 16.31 1.49 -22.73
N PRO A 170 16.57 0.66 -21.70
CA PRO A 170 17.76 0.81 -20.88
C PRO A 170 19.04 0.75 -21.73
N SER A 171 20.08 1.49 -21.33
CA SER A 171 21.38 1.42 -22.00
C SER A 171 22.01 0.03 -21.84
N LYS A 172 22.92 -0.34 -22.74
CA LYS A 172 23.69 -1.60 -22.63
C LYS A 172 24.42 -1.69 -21.29
N THR A 173 24.98 -0.57 -20.82
CA THR A 173 25.59 -0.41 -19.51
C THR A 173 24.64 -0.81 -18.38
N MET A 174 23.41 -0.31 -18.41
CA MET A 174 22.41 -0.60 -17.38
C MET A 174 21.99 -2.08 -17.37
N ILE A 175 21.79 -2.66 -18.57
CA ILE A 175 21.44 -4.09 -18.69
C ILE A 175 22.59 -4.96 -18.17
N ASN A 176 23.83 -4.64 -18.52
CA ASN A 176 25.00 -5.38 -18.06
C ASN A 176 25.21 -5.24 -16.54
N LEU A 177 24.94 -4.06 -15.99
CA LEU A 177 24.96 -3.85 -14.54
C LEU A 177 23.91 -4.73 -13.84
N ALA A 178 22.67 -4.77 -14.33
CA ALA A 178 21.63 -5.62 -13.79
C ALA A 178 21.96 -7.12 -13.89
N ARG A 179 22.60 -7.56 -14.99
CA ARG A 179 23.13 -8.93 -15.14
C ARG A 179 24.24 -9.22 -14.12
N ALA A 180 25.15 -8.27 -13.91
CA ALA A 180 26.23 -8.41 -12.93
C ALA A 180 25.67 -8.55 -11.51
N PHE A 181 24.68 -7.73 -11.14
CA PHE A 181 23.94 -7.89 -9.88
C PHE A 181 23.28 -9.26 -9.74
N SER A 182 22.58 -9.71 -10.79
CA SER A 182 21.93 -11.02 -10.81
C SER A 182 22.93 -12.16 -10.64
N LYS A 183 24.11 -12.04 -11.24
CA LYS A 183 25.22 -13.00 -11.11
C LYS A 183 25.79 -13.00 -9.68
N SER A 184 26.14 -11.82 -9.14
CA SER A 184 26.74 -11.69 -7.80
C SER A 184 25.78 -12.10 -6.68
N ARG A 185 24.46 -11.92 -6.87
CA ARG A 185 23.44 -12.45 -5.94
C ARG A 185 23.63 -13.95 -5.71
N GLY A 186 23.98 -14.70 -6.75
CA GLY A 186 24.11 -16.15 -6.72
C GLY A 186 22.76 -16.86 -6.57
N THR A 187 22.80 -18.07 -6.01
CA THR A 187 21.61 -18.88 -5.71
C THR A 187 20.90 -18.40 -4.46
N ASP A 188 19.73 -18.99 -4.19
CA ASP A 188 19.00 -18.74 -2.96
C ASP A 188 19.85 -19.08 -1.72
N LEU A 189 19.52 -18.46 -0.58
CA LEU A 189 20.33 -18.54 0.65
C LEU A 189 20.48 -19.96 1.19
N GLY A 190 19.58 -20.88 0.81
CA GLY A 190 19.58 -22.27 1.30
C GLY A 190 19.21 -22.41 2.78
N VAL A 191 18.68 -21.35 3.40
CA VAL A 191 18.23 -21.34 4.79
C VAL A 191 16.77 -20.91 4.87
N SER A 192 16.08 -21.37 5.91
CA SER A 192 14.70 -20.97 6.21
C SER A 192 14.64 -20.23 7.54
N LEU A 193 13.70 -19.30 7.66
CA LEU A 193 13.36 -18.71 8.95
C LEU A 193 12.72 -19.75 9.87
N PRO A 194 12.74 -19.53 11.20
CA PRO A 194 12.07 -20.41 12.14
C PRO A 194 10.58 -20.56 11.81
N ALA A 195 10.01 -21.71 12.14
CA ALA A 195 8.61 -22.00 11.84
C ALA A 195 7.68 -20.91 12.40
N GLY A 196 6.83 -20.36 11.54
CA GLY A 196 5.97 -19.23 11.88
C GLY A 196 5.99 -18.17 10.78
N THR A 197 5.02 -17.25 10.82
CA THR A 197 4.97 -16.12 9.88
C THR A 197 4.90 -14.82 10.65
N ARG A 198 5.69 -13.83 10.23
CA ARG A 198 5.59 -12.47 10.76
C ARG A 198 4.32 -11.74 10.35
N ARG A 199 3.52 -12.28 9.42
CA ARG A 199 2.24 -11.70 8.95
C ARG A 199 1.09 -11.89 9.92
N ASP A 200 1.21 -12.84 10.85
CA ASP A 200 0.15 -13.24 11.77
C ASP A 200 0.71 -13.27 13.18
N LEU A 201 0.18 -12.43 14.06
CA LEU A 201 0.64 -12.31 15.44
C LEU A 201 0.61 -13.62 16.22
N LEU A 202 -0.33 -14.51 15.93
CA LEU A 202 -0.45 -15.81 16.59
C LEU A 202 0.50 -16.86 16.03
N LYS A 203 1.21 -16.54 14.95
CA LYS A 203 2.19 -17.42 14.31
C LYS A 203 3.55 -16.75 14.19
N ASP A 204 3.71 -15.55 14.73
CA ASP A 204 4.96 -14.80 14.65
C ASP A 204 6.04 -15.52 15.46
N PHE A 205 7.05 -16.02 14.77
CA PHE A 205 8.12 -16.80 15.39
C PHE A 205 8.91 -16.00 16.44
N VAL A 206 8.97 -14.67 16.33
CA VAL A 206 9.60 -13.78 17.33
C VAL A 206 8.78 -13.77 18.61
N MET A 207 7.45 -13.76 18.52
CA MET A 207 6.56 -13.78 19.68
C MET A 207 6.63 -15.09 20.47
N TYR A 208 7.06 -16.18 19.81
CA TYR A 208 7.30 -17.48 20.44
C TYR A 208 8.77 -17.72 20.79
N ASP A 209 9.62 -16.69 20.72
CA ASP A 209 11.05 -16.74 20.99
C ASP A 209 11.78 -17.85 20.19
N ARG A 210 11.33 -18.09 18.96
CA ARG A 210 11.96 -19.04 18.05
C ARG A 210 13.07 -18.32 17.30
N ARG A 211 14.26 -18.91 17.31
CA ARG A 211 15.49 -18.32 16.77
C ARG A 211 16.08 -19.19 15.68
N MET A 212 16.81 -18.56 14.77
CA MET A 212 17.63 -19.29 13.80
C MET A 212 18.75 -20.07 14.51
N SER A 213 19.20 -21.18 13.90
CA SER A 213 20.38 -21.89 14.39
C SER A 213 21.64 -21.06 14.15
N HIS A 214 22.66 -21.24 14.99
CA HIS A 214 23.95 -20.57 14.79
C HIS A 214 24.56 -20.90 13.41
N VAL A 215 24.39 -22.14 12.94
CA VAL A 215 24.87 -22.58 11.62
C VAL A 215 24.20 -21.80 10.49
N ASP A 216 22.87 -21.63 10.54
CA ASP A 216 22.14 -20.88 9.51
C ASP A 216 22.49 -19.39 9.53
N VAL A 217 22.65 -18.81 10.73
CA VAL A 217 23.13 -17.43 10.89
C VAL A 217 24.50 -17.25 10.23
N ASP A 218 25.44 -18.17 10.44
CA ASP A 218 26.78 -18.10 9.86
C ASP A 218 26.78 -18.32 8.34
N ILE A 219 25.86 -19.15 7.82
CA ILE A 219 25.64 -19.27 6.37
C ILE A 219 25.21 -17.92 5.79
N VAL A 220 24.20 -17.27 6.38
CA VAL A 220 23.69 -15.99 5.88
C VAL A 220 24.75 -14.90 5.96
N LYS A 221 25.47 -14.78 7.08
CA LYS A 221 26.59 -13.83 7.23
C LYS A 221 27.65 -14.03 6.14
N ARG A 222 28.08 -15.27 5.91
CA ARG A 222 29.06 -15.57 4.86
C ARG A 222 28.53 -15.22 3.46
N ARG A 223 27.24 -15.45 3.19
CA ARG A 223 26.60 -15.05 1.92
C ARG A 223 26.58 -13.53 1.74
N ILE A 224 26.25 -12.77 2.79
CA ILE A 224 26.29 -11.30 2.78
C ILE A 224 27.71 -10.80 2.53
N GLU A 225 28.70 -11.31 3.26
CA GLU A 225 30.10 -10.89 3.10
C GLU A 225 30.66 -11.26 1.72
N LYS A 226 30.30 -12.43 1.20
CA LYS A 226 30.63 -12.81 -0.18
C LYS A 226 30.02 -11.82 -1.17
N PHE A 227 28.72 -11.53 -1.04
CA PHE A 227 28.04 -10.58 -1.91
C PHE A 227 28.66 -9.19 -1.84
N LYS A 228 28.98 -8.66 -0.65
CA LYS A 228 29.64 -7.34 -0.49
C LYS A 228 30.96 -7.23 -1.25
N ARG A 229 31.73 -8.33 -1.34
CA ARG A 229 32.98 -8.38 -2.13
C ARG A 229 32.73 -8.48 -3.64
N GLU A 230 31.72 -9.23 -4.05
CA GLU A 230 31.44 -9.55 -5.46
C GLU A 230 30.44 -8.59 -6.12
N ALA A 231 29.76 -7.74 -5.35
CA ALA A 231 28.76 -6.82 -5.86
C ALA A 231 29.38 -5.82 -6.85
N PRO A 232 28.68 -5.49 -7.94
CA PRO A 232 29.15 -4.49 -8.88
C PRO A 232 29.44 -3.16 -8.18
N LYS A 233 30.60 -2.57 -8.45
CA LYS A 233 30.95 -1.23 -7.96
C LYS A 233 30.19 -0.14 -8.72
N TYR A 234 30.15 1.06 -8.14
CA TYR A 234 29.46 2.18 -8.76
C TYR A 234 30.07 2.45 -10.15
N PRO A 235 29.25 2.49 -11.21
CA PRO A 235 29.70 2.70 -12.58
C PRO A 235 30.01 4.19 -12.84
N GLY A 236 31.03 4.72 -12.16
CA GLY A 236 31.49 6.10 -12.36
C GLY A 236 32.23 6.24 -13.69
N GLY A 237 31.55 6.74 -14.73
CA GLY A 237 32.17 7.18 -15.98
C GLY A 237 33.10 6.19 -16.69
N GLY A 238 32.84 4.88 -16.56
CA GLY A 238 33.70 3.82 -17.12
C GLY A 238 33.27 2.44 -16.64
N PHE A 239 32.06 2.01 -17.00
CA PHE A 239 31.65 0.62 -16.78
C PHE A 239 32.06 -0.20 -17.99
N GLU A 240 33.23 -0.83 -17.92
CA GLU A 240 33.66 -1.83 -18.91
C GLU A 240 33.38 -3.25 -18.40
N PRO A 241 32.35 -3.93 -18.90
CA PRO A 241 32.36 -5.38 -18.94
C PRO A 241 33.18 -5.80 -20.18
N GLY A 242 34.52 -5.75 -20.06
CA GLY A 242 35.44 -6.41 -20.99
C GLY A 242 36.11 -5.57 -22.08
N GLY A 243 36.71 -4.41 -21.75
CA GLY A 243 37.82 -3.85 -22.55
C GLY A 243 37.51 -3.49 -23.99
N VAL A 244 36.71 -2.45 -24.24
CA VAL A 244 36.69 -1.75 -25.54
C VAL A 244 36.32 -0.29 -25.31
N THR A 245 37.29 0.58 -25.57
CA THR A 245 37.20 2.04 -25.51
C THR A 245 36.16 2.59 -26.50
N GLY A 246 35.12 3.25 -25.99
CA GLY A 246 34.15 3.97 -26.81
C GLY A 246 33.20 4.82 -25.98
N VAL A 247 33.50 6.13 -25.90
CA VAL A 247 32.71 7.24 -25.33
C VAL A 247 31.92 6.91 -24.05
N ASP A 248 32.54 7.21 -22.91
CA ASP A 248 31.98 7.02 -21.56
C ASP A 248 30.74 7.89 -21.30
N THR A 249 29.56 7.47 -21.76
CA THR A 249 28.31 8.02 -21.21
C THR A 249 28.10 7.47 -19.80
N PRO A 250 28.00 8.33 -18.76
CA PRO A 250 27.74 7.89 -17.39
C PRO A 250 26.48 7.02 -17.29
N ALA A 251 26.54 5.94 -16.52
CA ALA A 251 25.37 5.07 -16.33
C ALA A 251 24.21 5.78 -15.62
N PHE A 252 24.53 6.79 -14.81
CA PHE A 252 23.59 7.61 -14.06
C PHE A 252 23.89 9.09 -14.27
N SER A 253 22.86 9.92 -14.40
CA SER A 253 23.02 11.37 -14.49
C SER A 253 21.77 12.12 -14.04
N GLY A 254 21.98 13.32 -13.49
CA GLY A 254 20.90 14.22 -13.12
C GLY A 254 19.99 13.73 -11.98
N ARG A 255 18.96 14.54 -11.71
CA ARG A 255 17.90 14.29 -10.72
C ARG A 255 16.64 13.82 -11.42
N GLY A 256 15.87 12.94 -10.78
CA GLY A 256 14.56 12.56 -11.30
C GLY A 256 13.68 11.80 -10.32
N ILE A 257 12.42 11.64 -10.70
CA ILE A 257 11.41 10.91 -9.92
C ILE A 257 11.22 9.53 -10.56
N VAL A 258 11.18 8.50 -9.73
CA VAL A 258 10.93 7.11 -10.14
C VAL A 258 9.64 6.65 -9.50
N ILE A 259 8.68 6.23 -10.31
CA ILE A 259 7.39 5.69 -9.88
C ILE A 259 7.21 4.31 -10.50
N VAL A 260 6.68 3.34 -9.75
CA VAL A 260 6.23 2.06 -10.30
C VAL A 260 4.72 2.13 -10.54
N GLY A 261 4.31 1.98 -11.79
CA GLY A 261 2.92 1.90 -12.20
C GLY A 261 2.40 0.46 -12.29
N GLY A 262 1.17 0.33 -12.80
CA GLY A 262 0.55 -0.96 -13.11
C GLY A 262 -0.74 -0.77 -13.90
N SER A 263 -1.19 -1.82 -14.58
CA SER A 263 -2.38 -1.78 -15.44
C SER A 263 -3.67 -1.90 -14.62
N ALA A 264 -3.59 -2.42 -13.39
CA ALA A 264 -4.75 -2.52 -12.53
C ALA A 264 -5.28 -1.11 -12.16
N PRO A 265 -6.60 -0.93 -12.05
CA PRO A 265 -7.24 0.40 -12.03
C PRO A 265 -6.81 1.28 -10.86
N LYS A 266 -6.60 0.64 -9.70
CA LYS A 266 -6.13 1.29 -8.48
C LYS A 266 -4.70 1.81 -8.61
N TYR A 267 -3.84 1.17 -9.40
CA TYR A 267 -2.48 1.65 -9.64
C TYR A 267 -2.49 2.70 -10.76
N ALA A 268 -3.26 2.43 -11.82
CA ALA A 268 -3.44 3.34 -12.94
C ALA A 268 -3.91 4.73 -12.49
N THR A 269 -5.06 4.79 -11.81
CA THR A 269 -5.59 6.06 -11.31
C THR A 269 -4.62 6.74 -10.36
N SER A 270 -3.94 5.98 -9.50
CA SER A 270 -3.02 6.55 -8.52
C SER A 270 -1.85 7.26 -9.18
N TYR A 271 -1.10 6.59 -10.07
CA TYR A 271 0.06 7.25 -10.70
C TYR A 271 -0.38 8.47 -11.50
N TRP A 272 -1.55 8.44 -12.15
CA TRP A 272 -2.05 9.61 -12.87
C TRP A 272 -2.30 10.80 -11.93
N VAL A 273 -2.94 10.57 -10.79
CA VAL A 273 -3.14 11.62 -9.78
C VAL A 273 -1.80 12.18 -9.30
N VAL A 274 -0.84 11.31 -8.98
CA VAL A 274 0.50 11.72 -8.53
C VAL A 274 1.21 12.56 -9.60
N LEU A 275 1.18 12.14 -10.86
CA LEU A 275 1.78 12.89 -11.98
C LEU A 275 1.15 14.28 -12.12
N HIS A 276 -0.17 14.39 -12.04
CA HIS A 276 -0.86 15.68 -12.09
C HIS A 276 -0.57 16.55 -10.87
N ALA A 277 -0.41 15.96 -9.68
CA ALA A 277 -0.03 16.68 -8.47
C ALA A 277 1.39 17.26 -8.57
N ILE A 278 2.34 16.47 -9.09
CA ILE A 278 3.71 16.92 -9.38
C ILE A 278 3.71 18.10 -10.35
N ARG A 279 2.92 18.02 -11.43
CA ARG A 279 2.84 19.10 -12.43
C ARG A 279 2.09 20.33 -11.93
N ARG A 280 1.05 20.16 -11.09
CA ARG A 280 0.38 21.27 -10.37
C ARG A 280 1.39 22.00 -9.48
N ALA A 281 2.24 21.26 -8.77
CA ALA A 281 3.32 21.81 -7.95
C ALA A 281 4.45 22.47 -8.77
N LYS A 282 4.34 22.51 -10.11
CA LYS A 282 5.30 23.12 -11.05
C LYS A 282 6.67 22.43 -11.10
N SER A 283 6.78 21.22 -10.57
CA SER A 283 8.02 20.47 -10.60
C SER A 283 8.41 20.10 -12.03
N LYS A 284 9.65 20.43 -12.38
CA LYS A 284 10.26 20.15 -13.69
C LYS A 284 11.12 18.88 -13.70
N LEU A 285 11.18 18.17 -12.57
CA LEU A 285 11.97 16.94 -12.50
C LEU A 285 11.49 15.94 -13.57
N PRO A 286 12.42 15.33 -14.33
CA PRO A 286 12.09 14.26 -15.24
C PRO A 286 11.57 13.06 -14.46
N ILE A 287 10.62 12.33 -15.04
CA ILE A 287 9.97 11.20 -14.38
C ILE A 287 10.19 9.94 -15.21
N GLN A 288 10.59 8.86 -14.56
CA GLN A 288 10.51 7.52 -15.11
C GLN A 288 9.37 6.75 -14.44
N LEU A 289 8.40 6.34 -15.24
CA LEU A 289 7.29 5.50 -14.82
C LEU A 289 7.55 4.05 -15.29
N TRP A 290 7.77 3.17 -14.32
CA TRP A 290 8.18 1.79 -14.52
C TRP A 290 6.99 0.84 -14.49
N PHE A 291 6.91 -0.09 -15.43
CA PHE A 291 5.82 -1.06 -15.52
C PHE A 291 6.30 -2.51 -15.49
N PRO A 292 5.63 -3.38 -14.71
CA PRO A 292 5.81 -4.83 -14.82
C PRO A 292 5.61 -5.33 -16.25
N VAL A 293 6.16 -6.51 -16.55
CA VAL A 293 6.05 -7.15 -17.86
C VAL A 293 4.57 -7.34 -18.23
N GLY A 294 4.17 -6.84 -19.39
CA GLY A 294 2.78 -6.94 -19.88
C GLY A 294 1.80 -5.94 -19.25
N GLU A 295 2.26 -5.03 -18.39
CA GLU A 295 1.42 -4.01 -17.75
C GLU A 295 1.63 -2.59 -18.29
N THR A 296 2.44 -2.43 -19.35
CA THR A 296 2.64 -1.13 -20.02
C THR A 296 1.32 -0.59 -20.59
N PRO A 297 1.03 0.72 -20.48
CA PRO A 297 -0.19 1.31 -21.03
C PRO A 297 -0.26 1.24 -22.57
N ASP A 298 -1.45 1.41 -23.14
CA ASP A 298 -1.62 1.57 -24.59
C ASP A 298 -1.03 2.88 -25.13
N CYS A 299 -0.86 2.95 -26.46
CA CYS A 299 -0.27 4.10 -27.15
C CYS A 299 -0.92 5.44 -26.80
N VAL A 300 -2.25 5.50 -26.64
CA VAL A 300 -2.96 6.76 -26.35
C VAL A 300 -2.54 7.30 -24.99
N ARG A 301 -2.45 6.43 -23.98
CA ARG A 301 -1.99 6.77 -22.63
C ARG A 301 -0.51 7.13 -22.63
N ILE A 302 0.32 6.41 -23.39
CA ILE A 302 1.74 6.71 -23.52
C ILE A 302 1.98 8.10 -24.13
N ALA A 303 1.23 8.48 -25.17
CA ALA A 303 1.35 9.79 -25.81
C ALA A 303 0.96 10.93 -24.86
N GLU A 304 -0.01 10.70 -23.96
CA GLU A 304 -0.37 11.68 -22.94
C GLU A 304 0.71 11.79 -21.85
N LEU A 305 1.29 10.66 -21.42
CA LEU A 305 2.43 10.65 -20.50
C LEU A 305 3.64 11.41 -21.07
N GLU A 306 3.91 11.28 -22.37
CA GLU A 306 4.97 12.03 -23.06
C GLU A 306 4.76 13.54 -22.97
N ARG A 307 3.52 14.02 -23.19
CA ARG A 307 3.18 15.45 -23.06
C ARG A 307 3.38 15.99 -21.64
N MET A 308 3.30 15.12 -20.64
CA MET A 308 3.60 15.45 -19.25
C MET A 308 5.09 15.33 -18.90
N GLY A 309 5.96 15.04 -19.88
CA GLY A 309 7.39 14.84 -19.66
C GLY A 309 7.69 13.59 -18.82
N VAL A 310 6.91 12.51 -19.01
CA VAL A 310 7.06 11.24 -18.30
C VAL A 310 7.55 10.19 -19.27
N ASN A 311 8.71 9.63 -18.98
CA ASN A 311 9.30 8.54 -19.75
C ASN A 311 8.84 7.19 -19.19
N ILE A 312 8.62 6.23 -20.08
CA ILE A 312 8.17 4.89 -19.70
C ILE A 312 9.33 3.91 -19.72
N VAL A 313 9.42 3.06 -18.70
CA VAL A 313 10.42 1.99 -18.63
C VAL A 313 9.72 0.67 -18.34
N SER A 314 10.15 -0.41 -18.99
CA SER A 314 9.61 -1.75 -18.76
C SER A 314 10.62 -2.62 -18.01
N PHE A 315 10.14 -3.38 -17.01
CA PHE A 315 10.96 -4.40 -16.36
C PHE A 315 11.31 -5.57 -17.30
N ALA A 316 10.64 -5.70 -18.45
CA ALA A 316 10.93 -6.76 -19.44
C ALA A 316 12.37 -6.68 -19.98
N ASP A 317 12.98 -5.50 -19.94
CA ASP A 317 14.34 -5.26 -20.41
C ASP A 317 15.42 -5.64 -19.37
N PHE A 318 15.01 -6.08 -18.17
CA PHE A 318 15.90 -6.42 -17.06
C PHE A 318 15.91 -7.93 -16.77
N PRO A 319 17.08 -8.51 -16.43
CA PRO A 319 17.16 -9.91 -16.04
C PRO A 319 16.53 -10.15 -14.67
N GLY A 320 16.05 -11.38 -14.47
CA GLY A 320 15.53 -11.85 -13.19
C GLY A 320 14.02 -11.74 -13.08
N LYS A 321 13.43 -12.71 -12.36
CA LYS A 321 11.99 -12.77 -12.12
C LYS A 321 11.66 -12.06 -10.81
N MET A 322 10.71 -11.12 -10.86
CA MET A 322 10.13 -10.52 -9.66
C MET A 322 9.04 -11.44 -9.13
N ASN A 323 9.29 -12.09 -7.99
CA ASN A 323 8.34 -13.02 -7.38
C ASN A 323 7.44 -12.34 -6.35
N ASN A 324 7.74 -11.10 -5.97
CA ASN A 324 7.02 -10.33 -4.97
C ASN A 324 6.85 -8.88 -5.45
N ARG A 325 5.64 -8.34 -5.35
CA ARG A 325 5.31 -6.98 -5.83
C ARG A 325 6.10 -5.86 -5.15
N PHE A 326 6.56 -6.07 -3.92
CA PHE A 326 7.32 -5.06 -3.17
C PHE A 326 8.76 -4.92 -3.69
N MET A 327 9.22 -5.86 -4.53
CA MET A 327 10.57 -5.81 -5.09
C MET A 327 10.75 -4.71 -6.13
N TYR A 328 9.68 -4.37 -6.87
CA TYR A 328 9.76 -3.53 -8.06
C TYR A 328 10.33 -2.13 -7.78
N LYS A 329 9.90 -1.48 -6.70
CA LYS A 329 10.30 -0.09 -6.40
C LYS A 329 11.78 0.06 -6.08
N LEU A 330 12.35 -0.86 -5.30
CA LEU A 330 13.77 -0.85 -5.00
C LEU A 330 14.62 -1.16 -6.24
N VAL A 331 14.15 -2.04 -7.12
CA VAL A 331 14.82 -2.34 -8.39
C VAL A 331 14.76 -1.14 -9.35
N ALA A 332 13.60 -0.50 -9.50
CA ALA A 332 13.46 0.73 -10.30
C ALA A 332 14.34 1.86 -9.77
N MET A 333 14.42 2.03 -8.44
CA MET A 333 15.30 3.01 -7.81
C MET A 333 16.77 2.79 -8.21
N ILE A 334 17.25 1.54 -8.10
CA ILE A 334 18.65 1.18 -8.42
C ILE A 334 18.96 1.36 -9.91
N PHE A 335 18.09 0.85 -10.80
CA PHE A 335 18.36 0.79 -12.24
C PHE A 335 17.75 1.91 -13.08
N SER A 336 17.11 2.91 -12.46
CA SER A 336 16.80 4.19 -13.10
C SER A 336 18.05 4.87 -13.65
N SER A 337 17.91 5.71 -14.66
CA SER A 337 19.06 6.42 -15.24
C SER A 337 19.50 7.65 -14.43
N PHE A 338 18.82 7.96 -13.33
CA PHE A 338 19.13 9.13 -12.51
C PHE A 338 20.25 8.84 -11.51
N GLU A 339 21.10 9.83 -11.26
CA GLU A 339 22.11 9.81 -10.20
C GLU A 339 21.49 10.12 -8.84
N GLU A 340 20.54 11.06 -8.83
CA GLU A 340 19.80 11.49 -7.65
C GLU A 340 18.31 11.17 -7.88
N VAL A 341 17.77 10.26 -7.07
CA VAL A 341 16.44 9.66 -7.25
C VAL A 341 15.53 10.09 -6.11
N LEU A 342 14.35 10.62 -6.44
CA LEU A 342 13.17 10.54 -5.57
C LEU A 342 12.37 9.31 -6.00
N LEU A 343 12.44 8.23 -5.22
CA LEU A 343 11.50 7.12 -5.36
C LEU A 343 10.17 7.56 -4.77
N LEU A 344 9.07 7.33 -5.47
CA LEU A 344 7.74 7.72 -5.04
C LEU A 344 6.72 6.63 -5.38
N ASP A 345 5.95 6.19 -4.38
CA ASP A 345 4.84 5.25 -4.60
C ASP A 345 3.74 5.91 -5.44
N SER A 346 3.06 5.11 -6.27
CA SER A 346 2.04 5.62 -7.20
C SER A 346 0.85 6.30 -6.52
N ASP A 347 0.66 6.13 -5.22
CA ASP A 347 -0.47 6.62 -4.42
C ASP A 347 -0.03 7.62 -3.34
N ASN A 348 1.17 8.19 -3.51
CA ASN A 348 1.77 9.17 -2.65
C ASN A 348 1.82 10.55 -3.30
N ILE A 349 0.90 11.43 -2.91
CA ILE A 349 0.56 12.66 -3.64
C ILE A 349 1.42 13.83 -3.13
N PRO A 350 2.28 14.44 -3.97
CA PRO A 350 3.05 15.61 -3.56
C PRO A 350 2.17 16.86 -3.43
N LEU A 351 2.32 17.55 -2.31
CA LEU A 351 1.62 18.79 -1.99
C LEU A 351 2.41 20.01 -2.48
N ARG A 352 3.73 19.92 -2.53
CA ARG A 352 4.66 20.98 -2.94
C ARG A 352 5.63 20.47 -4.02
N ASP A 353 6.48 21.36 -4.56
CA ASP A 353 7.53 20.96 -5.49
C ASP A 353 8.60 20.15 -4.73
N PRO A 354 8.77 18.84 -5.01
CA PRO A 354 9.73 18.02 -4.28
C PRO A 354 11.19 18.34 -4.63
N THR A 355 11.45 19.22 -5.59
CA THR A 355 12.82 19.62 -5.97
C THR A 355 13.58 20.19 -4.76
N GLU A 356 12.90 20.89 -3.85
CA GLU A 356 13.52 21.46 -2.64
C GLU A 356 14.15 20.41 -1.71
N LEU A 357 13.68 19.16 -1.76
CA LEU A 357 14.20 18.08 -0.91
C LEU A 357 15.66 17.72 -1.23
N PHE A 358 16.08 17.90 -2.49
CA PHE A 358 17.46 17.64 -2.93
C PHE A 358 18.47 18.66 -2.41
N GLU A 359 18.01 19.78 -1.85
CA GLU A 359 18.85 20.82 -1.25
C GLU A 359 18.83 20.78 0.29
N SER A 360 18.05 19.87 0.88
CA SER A 360 18.00 19.75 2.34
C SER A 360 19.34 19.31 2.93
N GLU A 361 19.69 19.88 4.09
CA GLU A 361 20.94 19.57 4.78
C GLU A 361 21.10 18.07 5.05
N GLN A 362 20.02 17.41 5.46
CA GLN A 362 19.99 15.98 5.77
C GLN A 362 20.31 15.13 4.53
N TYR A 363 19.79 15.52 3.36
CA TYR A 363 20.10 14.85 2.10
C TYR A 363 21.52 15.16 1.62
N VAL A 364 21.90 16.44 1.59
CA VAL A 364 23.21 16.89 1.09
C VAL A 364 24.35 16.31 1.93
N SER A 365 24.17 16.18 3.25
CA SER A 365 25.21 15.66 4.15
C SER A 365 25.39 14.14 4.06
N THR A 366 24.35 13.37 3.74
CA THR A 366 24.40 11.89 3.79
C THR A 366 24.23 11.20 2.44
N GLY A 367 23.67 11.88 1.44
CA GLY A 367 23.26 11.30 0.16
C GLY A 367 21.94 10.51 0.22
N SER A 368 21.22 10.55 1.34
CA SER A 368 19.87 9.96 1.43
C SER A 368 18.96 10.73 2.36
N LEU A 369 17.65 10.68 2.11
CA LEU A 369 16.64 11.23 3.00
C LEU A 369 15.46 10.25 3.08
N LEU A 370 15.14 9.83 4.30
CA LEU A 370 14.09 8.86 4.63
C LEU A 370 13.05 9.50 5.56
N TRP A 371 11.89 8.85 5.67
CA TRP A 371 10.77 9.30 6.49
C TRP A 371 10.39 8.24 7.52
N MET A 372 9.97 8.68 8.71
CA MET A 372 9.41 7.81 9.73
C MET A 372 7.99 7.32 9.32
N ASP A 373 7.66 6.10 9.72
CA ASP A 373 6.31 5.54 9.70
C ASP A 373 5.67 5.64 11.11
N PHE A 374 4.41 5.26 11.27
CA PHE A 374 3.67 5.30 12.53
C PHE A 374 4.13 4.28 13.57
N TRP A 375 4.98 3.31 13.22
CA TRP A 375 5.24 2.13 14.06
C TRP A 375 6.57 2.19 14.79
N ARG A 376 6.61 1.53 15.95
CA ARG A 376 7.85 1.21 16.64
C ARG A 376 8.63 0.17 15.85
N GLY A 377 9.95 0.22 15.98
CA GLY A 377 10.85 -0.75 15.36
C GLY A 377 10.50 -2.18 15.80
N SER A 378 10.44 -3.10 14.83
CA SER A 378 9.94 -4.46 15.02
C SER A 378 10.77 -5.53 14.30
N SER A 379 12.02 -5.20 13.98
CA SER A 379 13.00 -6.15 13.45
C SER A 379 13.15 -7.35 14.40
N ALA A 380 13.26 -8.55 13.85
CA ALA A 380 13.50 -9.75 14.63
C ALA A 380 14.89 -9.70 15.31
N PRO A 381 15.08 -10.30 16.50
CA PRO A 381 16.40 -10.49 17.13
C PRO A 381 17.46 -11.11 16.20
N ASP A 382 17.04 -11.98 15.28
CA ASP A 382 17.92 -12.58 14.28
C ASP A 382 18.42 -11.55 13.24
N CYS A 383 17.67 -10.48 12.98
CA CYS A 383 18.13 -9.36 12.17
C CYS A 383 19.37 -8.72 12.81
N GLN A 384 19.36 -8.46 14.12
CA GLN A 384 20.54 -7.92 14.82
C GLN A 384 21.69 -8.91 14.83
N THR A 385 21.39 -10.19 15.02
CA THR A 385 22.43 -11.22 15.08
C THR A 385 23.14 -11.34 13.72
N ILE A 386 22.42 -11.22 12.61
CA ILE A 386 22.95 -11.33 11.24
C ILE A 386 23.58 -10.02 10.77
N LEU A 387 22.88 -8.90 10.93
CA LEU A 387 23.19 -7.61 10.31
C LEU A 387 23.80 -6.59 11.28
N GLY A 388 23.87 -6.90 12.57
CA GLY A 388 24.47 -6.06 13.61
C GLY A 388 23.44 -5.32 14.46
N ASN A 389 23.84 -4.95 15.67
CA ASN A 389 22.96 -4.36 16.69
C ASN A 389 22.35 -3.00 16.27
N ALA A 390 23.01 -2.25 15.39
CA ALA A 390 22.49 -0.98 14.87
C ALA A 390 21.14 -1.12 14.14
N THR A 391 20.79 -2.33 13.70
CA THR A 391 19.51 -2.63 13.05
C THR A 391 18.33 -2.70 14.02
N ALA A 392 18.56 -2.65 15.34
CA ALA A 392 17.51 -2.56 16.36
C ALA A 392 17.00 -1.12 16.51
N LEU A 393 16.36 -0.60 15.47
CA LEU A 393 15.77 0.74 15.51
C LEU A 393 14.59 0.83 16.46
N ARG A 394 14.35 2.02 17.00
CA ARG A 394 13.17 2.32 17.83
C ARG A 394 11.93 2.69 17.02
N HIS A 395 12.09 3.04 15.74
CA HIS A 395 11.03 3.39 14.81
C HIS A 395 11.17 2.59 13.51
N THR A 396 10.11 2.60 12.70
CA THR A 396 10.13 2.12 11.32
C THR A 396 10.12 3.28 10.33
N HIS A 397 10.44 2.98 9.09
CA HIS A 397 10.50 3.89 7.95
C HIS A 397 9.30 3.70 7.02
N GLU A 398 8.88 4.79 6.39
CA GLU A 398 7.98 4.74 5.25
C GLU A 398 8.79 4.82 3.96
N SER A 399 8.58 3.85 3.08
CA SER A 399 9.30 3.73 1.80
C SER A 399 8.44 4.18 0.62
N GLY A 400 7.24 4.71 0.87
CA GLY A 400 6.41 5.38 -0.13
C GLY A 400 7.08 6.62 -0.73
N GLN A 401 8.13 7.14 -0.09
CA GLN A 401 9.04 8.12 -0.64
C GLN A 401 10.44 7.97 -0.04
N MET A 402 11.47 8.01 -0.88
CA MET A 402 12.88 8.00 -0.46
C MET A 402 13.71 8.85 -1.41
N LEU A 403 14.63 9.64 -0.88
CA LEU A 403 15.62 10.38 -1.65
C LEU A 403 16.98 9.68 -1.56
N VAL A 404 17.62 9.45 -2.70
CA VAL A 404 18.85 8.67 -2.80
C VAL A 404 19.82 9.27 -3.81
N LYS A 405 21.09 9.42 -3.44
CA LYS A 405 22.21 9.74 -4.32
C LYS A 405 23.07 8.51 -4.52
N LYS A 406 23.02 7.92 -5.72
CA LYS A 406 23.59 6.60 -5.99
C LYS A 406 25.08 6.53 -5.71
N SER A 407 25.87 7.52 -6.15
CA SER A 407 27.32 7.57 -5.92
C SER A 407 27.68 7.54 -4.43
N ARG A 408 26.85 8.10 -3.55
CA ARG A 408 27.10 8.17 -2.11
C ARG A 408 26.58 6.98 -1.34
N THR A 409 25.54 6.32 -1.85
CA THR A 409 24.87 5.21 -1.14
C THR A 409 25.00 3.88 -1.89
N TRP A 410 25.93 3.76 -2.84
CA TRP A 410 25.97 2.63 -3.77
C TRP A 410 26.11 1.29 -3.06
N ASP A 411 26.98 1.18 -2.07
CA ASP A 411 27.19 -0.08 -1.34
C ASP A 411 25.92 -0.50 -0.58
N ALA A 412 25.18 0.47 -0.01
CA ALA A 412 23.87 0.21 0.60
C ALA A 412 22.82 -0.20 -0.42
N LEU A 413 22.80 0.43 -1.60
CA LEU A 413 21.90 0.05 -2.70
C LEU A 413 22.21 -1.36 -3.22
N ALA A 414 23.49 -1.72 -3.29
CA ALA A 414 23.89 -3.05 -3.68
C ALA A 414 23.41 -4.10 -2.68
N LEU A 415 23.63 -3.87 -1.38
CA LEU A 415 23.13 -4.77 -0.33
C LEU A 415 21.59 -4.80 -0.28
N THR A 416 20.95 -3.67 -0.55
CA THR A 416 19.48 -3.56 -0.71
C THR A 416 19.00 -4.47 -1.83
N PHE A 417 19.68 -4.49 -2.99
CA PHE A 417 19.35 -5.42 -4.07
C PHE A 417 19.44 -6.88 -3.61
N PHE A 418 20.51 -7.26 -2.90
CA PHE A 418 20.69 -8.61 -2.38
C PHE A 418 19.57 -9.01 -1.41
N MET A 419 19.27 -8.15 -0.43
CA MET A 419 18.22 -8.40 0.55
C MET A 419 16.84 -8.47 -0.11
N ASN A 420 16.56 -7.54 -1.02
CA ASN A 420 15.31 -7.49 -1.79
C ASN A 420 15.12 -8.72 -2.69
N SER A 421 16.21 -9.25 -3.25
CA SER A 421 16.17 -10.48 -4.06
C SER A 421 15.96 -11.75 -3.24
N HIS A 422 16.11 -11.68 -1.93
CA HIS A 422 15.79 -12.74 -0.97
C HIS A 422 14.65 -12.29 -0.05
N SER A 423 13.62 -11.67 -0.64
CA SER A 423 12.50 -11.01 0.06
C SER A 423 11.81 -11.89 1.10
N GLU A 424 11.61 -13.17 0.80
CA GLU A 424 10.94 -14.11 1.70
C GLU A 424 11.74 -14.37 3.00
N PHE A 425 13.05 -14.10 2.97
CA PHE A 425 13.92 -14.18 4.14
C PHE A 425 14.08 -12.81 4.82
N PHE A 426 14.41 -11.75 4.07
CA PHE A 426 14.74 -10.46 4.69
C PHE A 426 13.53 -9.63 5.11
N TYR A 427 12.42 -9.63 4.36
CA TYR A 427 11.26 -8.82 4.75
C TYR A 427 10.72 -9.22 6.14
N PRO A 428 10.57 -10.53 6.46
CA PRO A 428 10.16 -10.95 7.79
C PRO A 428 11.29 -10.83 8.84
N LEU A 429 12.53 -10.52 8.49
CA LEU A 429 13.54 -10.20 9.48
C LEU A 429 13.48 -8.74 9.90
N THR A 430 13.24 -7.83 8.96
CA THR A 430 13.38 -6.39 9.21
C THR A 430 12.16 -5.75 9.85
N VAL A 431 10.96 -6.32 9.65
CA VAL A 431 9.71 -5.75 10.18
C VAL A 431 8.67 -6.85 10.46
N ASN A 432 7.71 -6.56 11.35
CA ASN A 432 6.55 -7.42 11.60
C ASN A 432 5.42 -7.18 10.56
N TYR A 433 4.21 -7.68 10.85
CA TYR A 433 3.05 -7.52 9.98
C TYR A 433 2.68 -6.06 9.68
N MET A 434 3.02 -5.09 10.54
CA MET A 434 2.81 -3.65 10.33
C MET A 434 3.91 -3.07 9.45
N GLY A 435 3.83 -3.37 8.16
CA GLY A 435 4.81 -2.88 7.17
C GLY A 435 5.58 -3.98 6.45
N LEU A 436 5.16 -5.24 6.59
CA LEU A 436 5.85 -6.36 5.94
C LEU A 436 5.99 -6.16 4.43
N GLY A 437 7.24 -6.03 3.99
CA GLY A 437 7.61 -5.66 2.65
C GLY A 437 9.00 -5.02 2.63
N ASP A 438 9.19 -4.10 1.71
CA ASP A 438 10.48 -3.48 1.40
C ASP A 438 10.87 -2.30 2.30
N LYS A 439 9.96 -1.85 3.18
CA LYS A 439 10.07 -0.61 3.98
C LYS A 439 11.41 -0.40 4.67
N GLU A 440 11.90 -1.43 5.34
CA GLU A 440 13.14 -1.34 6.14
C GLU A 440 14.40 -1.75 5.40
N ILE A 441 14.32 -2.18 4.13
CA ILE A 441 15.44 -2.87 3.51
C ILE A 441 16.61 -1.92 3.25
N PHE A 442 16.33 -0.72 2.74
CA PHE A 442 17.39 0.26 2.45
C PHE A 442 18.01 0.84 3.73
N SER A 443 17.19 1.22 4.72
CA SER A 443 17.67 1.69 6.03
C SER A 443 18.49 0.62 6.76
N THR A 444 18.05 -0.64 6.73
CA THR A 444 18.78 -1.76 7.32
C THR A 444 20.14 -1.97 6.64
N ALA A 445 20.21 -1.84 5.31
CA ALA A 445 21.47 -1.93 4.57
C ALA A 445 22.44 -0.81 4.96
N LEU A 446 21.95 0.43 5.08
CA LEU A 446 22.74 1.58 5.55
C LEU A 446 23.30 1.31 6.97
N LEU A 447 22.44 0.87 7.88
CA LEU A 447 22.82 0.56 9.26
C LEU A 447 23.84 -0.58 9.36
N HIS A 448 23.66 -1.65 8.59
CA HIS A 448 24.61 -2.77 8.54
C HIS A 448 26.00 -2.31 8.09
N LEU A 449 26.06 -1.36 7.15
CA LEU A 449 27.30 -0.83 6.61
C LEU A 449 27.88 0.34 7.43
N GLY A 450 27.20 0.79 8.49
CA GLY A 450 27.61 1.96 9.26
C GLY A 450 27.54 3.27 8.48
N LEU A 451 26.70 3.33 7.43
CA LEU A 451 26.53 4.52 6.60
C LEU A 451 25.46 5.44 7.20
N PRO A 452 25.73 6.75 7.36
CA PRO A 452 24.72 7.69 7.82
C PRO A 452 23.64 7.90 6.76
N TYR A 453 22.43 8.22 7.20
CA TYR A 453 21.32 8.61 6.33
C TYR A 453 20.55 9.77 6.93
N GLY A 454 20.00 10.62 6.08
CA GLY A 454 19.12 11.69 6.49
C GLY A 454 17.76 11.12 6.91
N LEU A 455 17.22 11.62 8.01
CA LEU A 455 15.86 11.34 8.46
C LEU A 455 15.11 12.66 8.60
N VAL A 456 13.91 12.74 8.04
CA VAL A 456 13.04 13.90 8.28
C VAL A 456 12.68 13.95 9.77
N PRO A 457 12.96 15.07 10.47
CA PRO A 457 12.75 15.16 11.92
C PRO A 457 11.27 15.24 12.32
N HIS A 458 10.39 15.49 11.35
CA HIS A 458 8.96 15.58 11.53
C HIS A 458 8.27 14.27 11.14
N GLY A 459 7.65 13.62 12.12
CA GLY A 459 6.90 12.38 11.93
C GLY A 459 5.65 12.53 11.06
N PRO A 460 5.00 11.41 10.71
CA PRO A 460 3.75 11.43 9.97
C PRO A 460 2.57 11.85 10.85
N ASP A 461 1.59 12.50 10.24
CA ASP A 461 0.27 12.80 10.81
C ASP A 461 -0.80 11.93 10.15
N HIS A 462 -1.83 11.53 10.91
CA HIS A 462 -2.88 10.64 10.45
C HIS A 462 -4.11 11.43 10.04
N VAL A 463 -4.52 11.26 8.78
CA VAL A 463 -5.53 12.10 8.12
C VAL A 463 -6.77 11.27 7.77
N GLY A 464 -7.94 11.87 8.00
CA GLY A 464 -9.21 11.22 7.76
C GLY A 464 -10.43 12.11 7.96
N VAL A 465 -11.49 11.49 8.47
CA VAL A 465 -12.72 12.13 8.92
C VAL A 465 -12.95 11.89 10.41
N ARG A 466 -13.68 12.81 11.03
CA ARG A 466 -14.13 12.64 12.41
C ARG A 466 -15.35 11.71 12.43
N THR A 467 -15.37 10.77 13.36
CA THR A 467 -16.53 9.88 13.56
C THR A 467 -16.85 9.76 15.04
N ASN A 468 -18.01 9.19 15.38
CA ASN A 468 -18.32 8.87 16.78
C ASN A 468 -17.44 7.75 17.37
N MET A 469 -16.68 7.03 16.54
CA MET A 469 -15.84 5.91 16.97
C MET A 469 -14.39 6.32 17.22
N ALA A 470 -13.91 7.40 16.61
CA ALA A 470 -12.51 7.82 16.67
C ALA A 470 -12.36 9.32 16.38
N VAL A 471 -11.35 9.93 17.01
CA VAL A 471 -10.93 11.32 16.74
C VAL A 471 -10.61 11.50 15.26
N VAL A 472 -9.83 10.57 14.71
CA VAL A 472 -9.59 10.44 13.27
C VAL A 472 -9.81 9.00 12.87
N MET A 473 -10.80 8.78 12.02
CA MET A 473 -10.90 7.58 11.20
C MET A 473 -10.24 7.90 9.86
N GLY A 474 -9.04 7.39 9.66
CA GLY A 474 -8.16 7.84 8.58
C GLY A 474 -7.75 6.75 7.62
N ASN A 475 -7.27 7.17 6.46
CA ASN A 475 -6.81 6.30 5.38
C ASN A 475 -5.52 6.82 4.72
N THR A 476 -5.04 7.97 5.18
CA THR A 476 -3.96 8.73 4.55
C THR A 476 -2.98 9.18 5.62
N MET A 477 -1.68 9.09 5.31
CA MET A 477 -0.64 9.72 6.11
C MET A 477 -0.24 11.04 5.46
N LEU A 478 -0.18 12.10 6.26
CA LEU A 478 0.51 13.33 5.87
C LEU A 478 1.97 13.20 6.31
N GLN A 479 2.89 13.42 5.38
CA GLN A 479 4.31 13.50 5.66
C GLN A 479 4.88 14.88 5.34
N HIS A 480 5.96 15.21 6.03
CA HIS A 480 6.52 16.54 6.06
C HIS A 480 7.86 16.62 5.31
N SER A 481 8.24 17.81 4.87
CA SER A 481 9.62 18.11 4.49
C SER A 481 10.49 18.36 5.73
N PRO A 482 11.83 18.46 5.59
CA PRO A 482 12.73 18.71 6.71
C PRO A 482 12.44 19.99 7.52
N ASP A 483 11.80 20.99 6.92
CA ASP A 483 11.34 22.24 7.57
C ASP A 483 10.01 22.09 8.34
N GLY A 484 9.38 20.92 8.28
CA GLY A 484 8.09 20.65 8.93
C GLY A 484 6.86 21.02 8.11
N SER A 485 7.04 21.52 6.89
CA SER A 485 5.92 21.81 5.99
C SER A 485 5.27 20.52 5.47
N PRO A 486 3.94 20.48 5.25
CA PRO A 486 3.27 19.37 4.57
C PRO A 486 3.86 19.15 3.16
N MET A 487 4.35 17.94 2.87
CA MET A 487 5.03 17.62 1.61
C MET A 487 4.32 16.50 0.83
N PHE A 488 3.91 15.42 1.50
CA PHE A 488 3.29 14.27 0.82
C PHE A 488 2.02 13.79 1.52
N MET A 489 1.04 13.36 0.72
CA MET A 489 -0.17 12.67 1.18
C MET A 489 -0.16 11.24 0.66
N HIS A 490 0.28 10.30 1.50
CA HIS A 490 0.35 8.88 1.17
C HIS A 490 -0.97 8.20 1.49
N THR A 491 -1.75 7.87 0.45
CA THR A 491 -3.06 7.23 0.60
C THR A 491 -2.92 5.73 0.85
N ASN A 492 -2.57 5.33 2.08
CA ASN A 492 -2.25 3.93 2.42
C ASN A 492 -3.45 2.99 2.20
N LEU A 493 -4.68 3.45 2.48
CA LEU A 493 -5.95 2.75 2.25
C LEU A 493 -6.89 3.59 1.38
N GLY A 494 -7.90 2.97 0.74
CA GLY A 494 -8.82 3.70 -0.15
C GLY A 494 -8.12 4.30 -1.36
N LYS A 495 -7.35 3.47 -2.09
CA LYS A 495 -6.53 3.89 -3.24
C LYS A 495 -7.37 4.66 -4.27
N PRO A 496 -6.81 5.69 -4.92
CA PRO A 496 -7.47 6.40 -6.02
C PRO A 496 -8.14 5.47 -7.06
N THR A 497 -9.33 5.83 -7.51
CA THR A 497 -10.08 5.11 -8.57
C THR A 497 -10.87 6.09 -9.42
N GLY A 498 -11.08 5.75 -10.70
CA GLY A 498 -11.88 6.54 -11.64
C GLY A 498 -13.37 6.58 -11.35
N TRP A 499 -13.86 5.79 -10.39
CA TRP A 499 -15.29 5.67 -10.08
C TRP A 499 -15.70 6.64 -8.99
N VAL A 500 -15.89 7.91 -9.36
CA VAL A 500 -16.44 8.97 -8.51
C VAL A 500 -17.83 9.36 -9.03
N PRO A 501 -18.74 9.91 -8.21
CA PRO A 501 -20.02 10.38 -8.70
C PRO A 501 -19.86 11.59 -9.62
N ALA A 502 -20.79 11.79 -10.55
CA ALA A 502 -20.77 12.91 -11.49
C ALA A 502 -21.04 14.28 -10.83
N SER A 503 -21.67 14.29 -9.65
CA SER A 503 -21.96 15.51 -8.89
C SER A 503 -21.07 15.64 -7.64
N GLU A 504 -20.50 16.83 -7.45
CA GLU A 504 -19.74 17.22 -6.26
C GLU A 504 -20.56 17.06 -4.97
N SER A 505 -21.85 17.37 -5.00
CA SER A 505 -22.72 17.30 -3.82
C SER A 505 -22.86 15.89 -3.22
N THR A 506 -22.52 14.88 -4.01
CA THR A 506 -22.61 13.46 -3.63
C THR A 506 -21.24 12.83 -3.42
N TYR A 507 -20.17 13.59 -3.66
CA TYR A 507 -18.82 13.16 -3.37
C TYR A 507 -18.56 13.14 -1.86
N VAL A 508 -17.93 12.06 -1.41
CA VAL A 508 -17.63 11.85 0.01
C VAL A 508 -16.20 12.29 0.27
N ARG A 509 -16.08 13.35 1.06
CA ARG A 509 -14.78 13.88 1.49
C ARG A 509 -14.08 12.94 2.47
N ARG A 510 -12.76 12.88 2.35
CA ARG A 510 -11.84 11.94 2.99
C ARG A 510 -10.81 12.66 3.87
N TRP A 511 -10.56 13.94 3.60
CA TRP A 511 -9.44 14.71 4.14
C TRP A 511 -9.95 15.93 4.90
N GLN A 512 -10.64 15.67 6.01
CA GLN A 512 -11.37 16.69 6.76
C GLN A 512 -10.74 17.02 8.10
N VAL A 513 -10.05 16.05 8.71
CA VAL A 513 -9.35 16.23 9.99
C VAL A 513 -8.03 15.46 10.01
N SER A 514 -7.09 15.89 10.86
CA SER A 514 -5.90 15.11 11.21
C SER A 514 -5.64 15.10 12.72
N LEU A 515 -4.72 14.24 13.19
CA LEU A 515 -4.41 14.14 14.62
C LEU A 515 -3.66 15.39 15.12
N GLU A 516 -2.72 15.92 14.34
CA GLU A 516 -1.96 17.12 14.75
C GLU A 516 -2.72 18.42 14.55
N ARG A 517 -3.52 18.53 13.49
CA ARG A 517 -4.13 19.81 13.05
C ARG A 517 -5.63 19.88 13.28
N GLY A 518 -6.27 18.81 13.74
CA GLY A 518 -7.71 18.77 13.97
C GLY A 518 -8.47 19.19 12.71
N THR A 519 -9.46 20.08 12.88
CA THR A 519 -10.30 20.61 11.79
C THR A 519 -9.63 21.65 10.90
N ASP A 520 -8.44 22.14 11.28
CA ASP A 520 -7.68 23.12 10.47
C ASP A 520 -6.88 22.46 9.35
N PHE A 521 -6.90 21.13 9.29
CA PHE A 521 -6.18 20.35 8.29
C PHE A 521 -6.47 20.76 6.82
N PRO A 522 -7.72 21.00 6.39
CA PRO A 522 -7.99 21.48 5.03
C PRO A 522 -7.31 22.83 4.71
N ALA A 523 -7.21 23.74 5.67
CA ALA A 523 -6.52 25.01 5.49
C ALA A 523 -5.01 24.79 5.31
N ALA A 524 -4.41 23.88 6.08
CA ALA A 524 -3.00 23.51 5.91
C ALA A 524 -2.72 22.84 4.54
N LEU A 525 -3.65 22.04 4.03
CA LEU A 525 -3.57 21.52 2.65
C LEU A 525 -3.66 22.66 1.62
N ALA A 526 -4.57 23.61 1.82
CA ALA A 526 -4.74 24.72 0.91
C ALA A 526 -3.48 25.59 0.83
N GLU A 527 -2.87 25.88 1.98
CA GLU A 527 -1.59 26.59 2.09
C GLU A 527 -0.46 25.84 1.38
N ALA A 528 -0.27 24.55 1.71
CA ALA A 528 0.81 23.75 1.13
C ALA A 528 0.68 23.59 -0.39
N THR A 529 -0.54 23.54 -0.90
CA THR A 529 -0.81 23.27 -2.33
C THR A 529 -1.04 24.53 -3.14
N GLY A 530 -1.31 25.68 -2.51
CA GLY A 530 -1.82 26.87 -3.20
C GLY A 530 -3.17 26.63 -3.88
N VAL A 531 -3.96 25.66 -3.41
CA VAL A 531 -5.29 25.33 -3.93
C VAL A 531 -6.29 25.44 -2.79
N GLU A 532 -7.21 26.41 -2.88
CA GLU A 532 -8.21 26.69 -1.84
C GLU A 532 -8.94 25.43 -1.34
N ASP A 533 -9.35 24.55 -2.27
CA ASP A 533 -9.93 23.26 -1.93
C ASP A 533 -9.22 22.11 -2.67
N PHE A 534 -8.16 21.61 -2.04
CA PHE A 534 -7.35 20.55 -2.62
C PHE A 534 -8.11 19.24 -2.83
N GLU A 535 -9.08 18.92 -1.96
CA GLU A 535 -9.87 17.71 -2.10
C GLU A 535 -10.85 17.81 -3.29
N MET A 536 -11.46 18.97 -3.52
CA MET A 536 -12.26 19.18 -4.74
C MET A 536 -11.39 19.22 -5.99
N TRP A 537 -10.17 19.76 -5.93
CA TRP A 537 -9.22 19.64 -7.04
C TRP A 537 -8.93 18.16 -7.37
N TYR A 538 -8.69 17.33 -6.36
CA TYR A 538 -8.47 15.89 -6.53
C TYR A 538 -9.68 15.20 -7.16
N TYR A 539 -10.89 15.49 -6.67
CA TYR A 539 -12.14 14.95 -7.22
C TYR A 539 -12.34 15.34 -8.69
N ARG A 540 -12.23 16.64 -9.00
CA ARG A 540 -12.40 17.18 -10.35
C ARG A 540 -11.37 16.63 -11.31
N LEU A 541 -10.13 16.43 -10.84
CA LEU A 541 -9.08 15.81 -11.64
C LEU A 541 -9.50 14.40 -12.08
N ILE A 542 -9.94 13.56 -11.13
CA ILE A 542 -10.39 12.20 -11.42
C ILE A 542 -11.59 12.22 -12.34
N LEU A 543 -12.61 13.02 -12.05
CA LEU A 543 -13.83 13.08 -12.86
C LEU A 543 -13.53 13.49 -14.31
N ASN A 544 -12.79 14.60 -14.49
CA ASN A 544 -12.56 15.20 -15.80
C ASN A 544 -11.56 14.43 -16.65
N ARG A 545 -10.65 13.68 -16.03
CA ARG A 545 -9.61 12.90 -16.72
C ARG A 545 -9.84 11.39 -16.64
N ARG A 546 -10.98 10.96 -16.08
CA ARG A 546 -11.32 9.56 -15.83
C ARG A 546 -10.99 8.65 -17.00
N CYS A 547 -11.38 9.03 -18.22
CA CYS A 547 -11.19 8.15 -19.39
C CYS A 547 -9.72 7.87 -19.73
N PHE A 548 -8.79 8.75 -19.36
CA PHE A 548 -7.36 8.46 -19.46
C PHE A 548 -6.88 7.57 -18.31
N PHE A 549 -7.44 7.78 -17.11
CA PHE A 549 -7.04 7.05 -15.91
C PHE A 549 -7.54 5.60 -15.94
N ASP A 550 -8.79 5.42 -16.37
CA ASP A 550 -9.55 4.18 -16.43
C ASP A 550 -10.81 4.39 -17.32
N ASP A 551 -10.79 3.86 -18.55
CA ASP A 551 -11.87 4.01 -19.55
C ASP A 551 -13.03 3.03 -19.37
N ARG A 552 -12.97 2.14 -18.38
CA ARG A 552 -14.03 1.15 -18.19
C ARG A 552 -15.30 1.81 -17.64
N PRO A 553 -16.50 1.31 -18.00
CA PRO A 553 -17.77 1.86 -17.55
C PRO A 553 -17.88 1.93 -16.03
N ALA A 554 -18.60 2.93 -15.53
CA ALA A 554 -18.77 3.10 -14.08
C ALA A 554 -19.74 2.03 -13.62
N LYS A 555 -19.23 0.96 -12.97
CA LYS A 555 -20.11 -0.07 -12.42
C LYS A 555 -20.93 0.48 -11.26
N HIS A 556 -20.25 0.92 -10.21
CA HIS A 556 -20.87 1.68 -9.12
C HIS A 556 -19.87 2.70 -8.59
N TRP A 557 -20.35 3.90 -8.28
CA TRP A 557 -19.50 5.00 -7.82
C TRP A 557 -18.92 4.77 -6.41
N TYR A 558 -19.44 3.81 -5.64
CA TYR A 558 -18.98 3.47 -4.28
C TYR A 558 -18.29 2.10 -4.16
N HIS A 559 -18.22 1.29 -5.23
CA HIS A 559 -17.87 -0.14 -5.12
C HIS A 559 -16.35 -0.41 -4.99
N LYS A 560 -15.52 0.64 -5.02
CA LYS A 560 -14.06 0.57 -4.73
C LYS A 560 -13.47 1.81 -4.04
N LEU A 561 -14.22 2.92 -3.98
CA LEU A 561 -13.98 4.05 -3.07
C LEU A 561 -15.00 3.94 -1.96
N ALA A 562 -14.83 2.94 -1.11
CA ALA A 562 -15.75 2.71 -0.02
C ALA A 562 -15.73 3.94 0.92
N HIS A 563 -16.56 4.96 0.67
CA HIS A 563 -16.69 6.21 1.44
C HIS A 563 -15.39 6.65 2.13
N GLY A 564 -14.27 6.68 1.38
CA GLY A 564 -12.89 6.76 1.84
C GLY A 564 -12.64 6.22 3.26
N PRO A 565 -12.67 7.06 4.31
CA PRO A 565 -12.37 6.58 5.66
C PRO A 565 -13.54 5.88 6.36
N PHE A 566 -14.80 6.09 5.96
CA PHE A 566 -15.92 5.48 6.67
C PHE A 566 -16.00 3.97 6.49
N LEU A 567 -15.44 3.38 5.43
CA LEU A 567 -15.51 1.93 5.18
C LEU A 567 -14.16 1.25 5.27
N GLU A 568 -13.11 1.92 4.79
CA GLU A 568 -11.73 1.41 4.79
C GLU A 568 -10.82 2.17 5.76
N GLY A 569 -11.32 3.21 6.41
CA GLY A 569 -10.54 3.93 7.39
C GLY A 569 -10.29 3.09 8.61
N PHE A 570 -9.17 3.37 9.25
CA PHE A 570 -8.72 2.72 10.46
C PHE A 570 -8.40 3.78 11.49
N HIS A 571 -8.37 3.34 12.73
CA HIS A 571 -7.95 4.14 13.87
C HIS A 571 -6.66 3.54 14.38
N ILE A 572 -5.63 4.36 14.54
CA ILE A 572 -4.29 3.90 14.91
C ILE A 572 -3.96 4.07 16.39
N MET A 573 -4.74 4.84 17.15
CA MET A 573 -4.36 5.17 18.53
C MET A 573 -4.40 3.94 19.45
N ASP A 574 -5.23 2.94 19.17
CA ASP A 574 -5.36 1.73 20.00
C ASP A 574 -4.37 0.61 19.60
N HIS A 575 -3.44 0.89 18.70
CA HIS A 575 -2.52 -0.12 18.22
C HIS A 575 -1.27 -0.18 19.10
N TYR A 576 -1.07 -1.30 19.82
CA TYR A 576 0.06 -1.49 20.76
C TYR A 576 1.48 -1.25 20.18
N ASN A 577 1.65 -1.39 18.87
CA ASN A 577 2.94 -1.13 18.19
C ASN A 577 3.09 0.31 17.66
N VAL A 578 2.15 1.21 17.95
CA VAL A 578 2.22 2.60 17.53
C VAL A 578 3.41 3.30 18.21
N ASN A 579 4.13 4.12 17.45
CA ASN A 579 5.23 4.90 17.97
C ASN A 579 4.70 6.13 18.72
N THR A 580 4.42 5.94 20.01
CA THR A 580 3.99 7.00 20.91
C THR A 580 4.97 8.17 21.01
N ASP A 581 6.22 8.03 20.57
CA ASP A 581 7.21 9.12 20.59
C ASP A 581 6.95 10.16 19.48
N LEU A 582 6.08 9.87 18.50
CA LEU A 582 5.73 10.81 17.43
C LEU A 582 4.85 11.96 17.96
N ARG A 583 5.06 13.16 17.40
CA ARG A 583 4.35 14.39 17.77
C ARG A 583 2.82 14.23 17.71
N ALA A 584 2.30 13.60 16.65
CA ALA A 584 0.88 13.29 16.47
C ALA A 584 0.26 12.60 17.69
N PHE A 585 0.95 11.64 18.30
CA PHE A 585 0.45 10.91 19.45
C PHE A 585 0.73 11.61 20.78
N GLN A 586 1.89 12.24 20.91
CA GLN A 586 2.24 13.02 22.10
C GLN A 586 1.24 14.15 22.37
N ALA A 587 0.73 14.80 21.32
CA ALA A 587 -0.31 15.82 21.45
C ALA A 587 -1.60 15.26 22.08
N LEU A 588 -2.01 14.06 21.67
CA LEU A 588 -3.23 13.40 22.16
C LEU A 588 -3.05 12.87 23.58
N ILE A 589 -1.88 12.29 23.88
CA ILE A 589 -1.54 11.85 25.24
C ILE A 589 -1.62 13.03 26.22
N ARG A 590 -1.10 14.21 25.84
CA ARG A 590 -1.21 15.44 26.65
C ARG A 590 -2.64 15.92 26.84
N GLN A 591 -3.54 15.61 25.90
CA GLN A 591 -4.98 15.90 25.99
C GLN A 591 -5.75 14.83 26.78
N GLY A 592 -5.08 13.82 27.34
CA GLY A 592 -5.69 12.78 28.16
C GLY A 592 -6.23 11.57 27.38
N TYR A 593 -5.93 11.44 26.08
CA TYR A 593 -6.27 10.24 25.32
C TYR A 593 -5.31 9.09 25.66
N SER A 594 -5.87 7.88 25.79
CA SER A 594 -5.07 6.65 25.84
C SER A 594 -4.55 6.32 24.44
N VAL A 595 -3.25 6.07 24.31
CA VAL A 595 -2.59 5.69 23.05
C VAL A 595 -1.66 4.51 23.31
N GLY A 596 -1.77 3.46 22.48
CA GLY A 596 -0.94 2.25 22.54
C GLY A 596 -1.59 1.12 23.31
#